data_AF-A0A3D3Q7C9-F1
#
_entry.id   AF-A0A3D3Q7C9-F1
#
_cell.length_a   1.000
_cell.length_b   1.000
_cell.length_c   1.000
_cell.angle_alpha   90.00
_cell.angle_beta   90.00
_cell.angle_gamma   90.00
#
_symmetry.space_group_name_H-M   'P 1'
#
loop_
_entity.id
_entity.type
_entity.pdbx_description
1 polymer ?
#
loop_
_entity_poly.entity_id
_entity_poly.type
_entity_poly.pdbx_seq_one_letter_code
_entity_poly.pdbx_strand_id
1 'polypeptide(L)'
;MHIDEVDTDPSLVGWLVAAQFPQWADLPIEPVHSAGTDNAIYRLGDDMAVRLPRIEWATANVDKEHRWLPRLAPLLPLAIPVPLARGAPGEGYPWHWSVYRWLEGENATIDRVDDPRQAATDLARFVAALQRIDPNGGPPARRGVPLATRDALTRDAIASSQRMLDTDAVTAAWEAALEAPGWRGPPVWIHGDLQSGNLLAHRGRLSAVI
;
A
#
# COMPACT_ATOMS: atom_id res chain seq x y z
N MET A 1 11.37 7.47 8.87
CA MET A 1 11.29 6.96 10.25
C MET A 1 10.62 8.04 11.07
N HIS A 2 9.46 7.74 11.64
CA HIS A 2 8.65 8.65 12.44
C HIS A 2 9.15 8.66 13.90
N ILE A 3 8.94 9.78 14.60
CA ILE A 3 9.40 9.97 15.99
C ILE A 3 8.65 9.06 16.98
N ASP A 4 7.43 8.63 16.64
CA ASP A 4 6.54 7.85 17.51
C ASP A 4 6.29 6.42 16.98
N GLU A 5 7.28 5.82 16.31
CA GLU A 5 7.13 4.44 15.83
C GLU A 5 7.11 3.44 16.99
N VAL A 6 6.14 2.52 16.96
CA VAL A 6 6.17 1.36 17.85
C VAL A 6 7.27 0.41 17.38
N ASP A 7 8.23 0.16 18.26
CA ASP A 7 9.26 -0.84 18.01
C ASP A 7 8.64 -2.24 18.03
N THR A 8 9.00 -3.05 17.05
CA THR A 8 8.48 -4.41 16.91
C THR A 8 9.63 -5.34 16.60
N ASP A 9 9.57 -6.57 17.10
CA ASP A 9 10.54 -7.61 16.83
C ASP A 9 9.85 -8.97 16.61
N PRO A 10 10.56 -10.01 16.12
CA PRO A 10 9.98 -11.32 15.93
C PRO A 10 9.39 -11.96 17.20
N SER A 11 9.92 -11.63 18.38
CA SER A 11 9.45 -12.19 19.67
C SER A 11 8.07 -11.65 20.02
N LEU A 12 7.87 -10.33 19.89
CA LEU A 12 6.56 -9.69 20.05
C LEU A 12 5.53 -10.27 19.09
N VAL A 13 5.90 -10.44 17.82
CA VAL A 13 5.00 -11.03 16.81
C VAL A 13 4.66 -12.48 17.17
N GLY A 14 5.63 -13.25 17.64
CA GLY A 14 5.40 -14.60 18.14
C GLY A 14 4.37 -14.64 19.27
N TRP A 15 4.47 -13.73 20.25
CA TRP A 15 3.57 -13.75 21.41
C TRP A 15 2.16 -13.32 21.00
N LEU A 16 2.05 -12.32 20.12
CA LEU A 16 0.77 -11.89 19.54
C LEU A 16 0.09 -13.02 18.77
N VAL A 17 0.83 -13.75 17.92
CA VAL A 17 0.30 -14.88 17.15
C VAL A 17 -0.09 -16.03 18.08
N ALA A 18 0.74 -16.40 19.04
CA ALA A 18 0.44 -17.49 19.97
C ALA A 18 -0.80 -17.21 20.83
N ALA A 19 -0.96 -15.96 21.30
CA ALA A 19 -2.09 -15.57 22.13
C ALA A 19 -3.44 -15.55 21.37
N GLN A 20 -3.44 -15.18 20.09
CA GLN A 20 -4.67 -14.93 19.34
C GLN A 20 -4.98 -15.95 18.25
N PHE A 21 -3.95 -16.61 17.72
CA PHE A 21 -4.02 -17.59 16.63
C PHE A 21 -3.15 -18.80 16.96
N PRO A 22 -3.49 -19.58 18.01
CA PRO A 22 -2.64 -20.66 18.52
C PRO A 22 -2.33 -21.75 17.47
N GLN A 23 -3.16 -21.89 16.43
CA GLN A 23 -2.89 -22.79 15.30
C GLN A 23 -1.63 -22.44 14.49
N TRP A 24 -1.07 -21.24 14.68
CA TRP A 24 0.13 -20.75 14.00
C TRP A 24 1.29 -20.45 14.97
N ALA A 25 1.14 -20.78 16.25
CA ALA A 25 2.08 -20.41 17.31
C ALA A 25 3.51 -20.92 17.07
N ASP A 26 3.64 -22.10 16.46
CA ASP A 26 4.92 -22.76 16.23
C ASP A 26 5.54 -22.46 14.85
N LEU A 27 4.92 -21.58 14.05
CA LEU A 27 5.45 -21.21 12.74
C LEU A 27 6.66 -20.27 12.88
N PRO A 28 7.68 -20.41 12.02
CA PRO A 28 8.83 -19.51 12.04
C PRO A 28 8.41 -18.08 11.69
N ILE A 29 9.08 -17.10 12.31
CA ILE A 29 8.82 -15.68 12.12
C ILE A 29 10.12 -14.99 11.72
N GLU A 30 10.11 -14.33 10.56
CA GLU A 30 11.29 -13.64 10.04
C GLU A 30 10.94 -12.21 9.62
N PRO A 31 11.76 -11.20 9.97
CA PRO A 31 11.52 -9.84 9.54
C PRO A 31 11.69 -9.72 8.02
N VAL A 32 10.77 -9.02 7.36
CA VAL A 32 10.88 -8.69 5.94
C VAL A 32 11.43 -7.29 5.81
N HIS A 33 12.58 -7.16 5.14
CA HIS A 33 13.13 -5.86 4.80
C HIS A 33 12.28 -5.17 3.73
N SER A 34 11.32 -4.35 4.18
CA SER A 34 10.47 -3.53 3.33
C SER A 34 10.86 -2.05 3.43
N ALA A 35 10.72 -1.32 2.33
CA ALA A 35 10.82 0.13 2.30
C ALA A 35 9.55 0.83 2.83
N GLY A 36 8.50 0.07 3.17
CA GLY A 36 7.24 0.60 3.69
C GLY A 36 7.41 1.33 5.02
N THR A 37 6.84 2.53 5.11
CA THR A 37 6.93 3.39 6.31
C THR A 37 5.80 3.15 7.31
N ASP A 38 4.69 2.55 6.85
CA ASP A 38 3.46 2.50 7.64
C ASP A 38 3.31 1.19 8.43
N ASN A 39 3.94 0.11 7.98
CA ASN A 39 3.84 -1.21 8.62
C ASN A 39 5.21 -1.86 8.77
N ALA A 40 5.44 -2.52 9.91
CA ALA A 40 6.44 -3.56 10.03
C ALA A 40 5.87 -4.87 9.47
N ILE A 41 6.66 -5.58 8.68
CA ILE A 41 6.22 -6.80 8.00
C ILE A 41 7.10 -7.96 8.43
N TYR A 42 6.47 -9.07 8.79
CA TYR A 42 7.13 -10.31 9.16
C TYR A 42 6.57 -11.46 8.34
N ARG A 43 7.44 -12.33 7.83
CA ARG A 43 7.04 -13.61 7.26
C ARG A 43 6.61 -14.52 8.41
N LEU A 44 5.50 -15.23 8.25
CA LEU A 44 4.96 -16.20 9.22
C LEU A 44 4.78 -17.55 8.51
N GLY A 45 5.65 -18.51 8.83
CA GLY A 45 5.76 -19.73 8.05
C GLY A 45 6.07 -19.45 6.58
N ASP A 46 5.72 -20.39 5.72
CA ASP A 46 6.02 -20.27 4.28
C ASP A 46 4.95 -19.49 3.52
N ASP A 47 3.73 -19.34 4.05
CA ASP A 47 2.59 -18.89 3.24
C ASP A 47 1.92 -17.62 3.74
N MET A 48 2.45 -16.95 4.78
CA MET A 48 1.79 -15.79 5.39
C MET A 48 2.74 -14.64 5.71
N ALA A 49 2.16 -13.45 5.83
CA ALA A 49 2.79 -12.26 6.37
C ALA A 49 1.97 -11.67 7.51
N VAL A 50 2.63 -11.28 8.58
CA VAL A 50 2.08 -10.37 9.59
C VAL A 50 2.41 -8.93 9.20
N ARG A 51 1.41 -8.05 9.19
CA ARG A 51 1.58 -6.60 9.04
C ARG A 51 1.15 -5.90 10.33
N LEU A 52 2.08 -5.20 10.97
CA LEU A 52 1.84 -4.39 12.16
C LEU A 52 1.97 -2.92 11.81
N PRO A 53 0.92 -2.11 11.95
CA PRO A 53 1.04 -0.65 11.89
C PRO A 53 2.20 -0.12 12.74
N ARG A 54 2.97 0.83 12.21
CA ARG A 54 4.06 1.51 12.95
C ARG A 54 3.60 2.79 13.63
N ILE A 55 2.46 3.32 13.21
CA ILE A 55 1.93 4.64 13.57
C ILE A 55 0.39 4.60 13.65
N GLU A 56 -0.19 5.45 14.49
CA GLU A 56 -1.63 5.45 14.80
C GLU A 56 -2.51 5.60 13.55
N TRP A 57 -2.16 6.49 12.62
CA TRP A 57 -2.99 6.71 11.42
C TRP A 57 -3.01 5.52 10.46
N ALA A 58 -2.01 4.63 10.53
CA ALA A 58 -1.98 3.41 9.72
C ALA A 58 -2.97 2.36 10.23
N THR A 59 -3.48 2.47 11.47
CA THR A 59 -4.43 1.50 12.04
C THR A 59 -5.76 1.46 11.30
N ALA A 60 -6.22 2.60 10.76
CA ALA A 60 -7.44 2.67 9.95
C ALA A 60 -7.34 1.84 8.65
N ASN A 61 -6.13 1.52 8.18
CA ASN A 61 -5.94 0.66 7.01
C ASN A 61 -6.33 -0.79 7.28
N VAL A 62 -6.19 -1.29 8.51
CA VAL A 62 -6.54 -2.68 8.86
C VAL A 62 -8.02 -2.96 8.59
N ASP A 63 -8.91 -2.13 9.14
CA ASP A 63 -10.35 -2.24 8.94
C ASP A 63 -10.74 -2.12 7.47
N LYS A 64 -10.14 -1.15 6.79
CA LYS A 64 -10.36 -0.87 5.37
C LYS A 64 -10.00 -2.08 4.51
N GLU A 65 -8.84 -2.67 4.73
CA GLU A 65 -8.31 -3.77 3.93
C GLU A 65 -9.10 -5.07 4.15
N HIS A 66 -9.42 -5.42 5.39
CA HIS A 66 -10.28 -6.57 5.70
C HIS A 66 -11.67 -6.45 5.08
N ARG A 67 -12.20 -5.24 4.98
CA ARG A 67 -13.49 -5.01 4.31
C ARG A 67 -13.36 -5.08 2.79
N TRP A 68 -12.39 -4.40 2.19
CA TRP A 68 -12.42 -4.16 0.74
C TRP A 68 -11.64 -5.19 -0.08
N LEU A 69 -10.48 -5.65 0.40
CA LEU A 69 -9.65 -6.57 -0.39
C LEU A 69 -10.38 -7.87 -0.79
N PRO A 70 -11.12 -8.55 0.11
CA PRO A 70 -11.86 -9.77 -0.27
C PRO A 70 -12.96 -9.51 -1.32
N ARG A 71 -13.51 -8.30 -1.36
CA ARG A 71 -14.55 -7.89 -2.33
C ARG A 71 -13.95 -7.51 -3.68
N LEU A 72 -12.75 -6.94 -3.69
CA LEU A 72 -12.05 -6.51 -4.90
C LEU A 72 -11.31 -7.67 -5.58
N ALA A 73 -10.69 -8.57 -4.82
CA ALA A 73 -9.82 -9.63 -5.34
C ALA A 73 -10.45 -10.49 -6.46
N PRO A 74 -11.72 -10.93 -6.38
CA PRO A 74 -12.34 -11.75 -7.44
C PRO A 74 -12.57 -11.00 -8.76
N LEU A 75 -12.48 -9.66 -8.75
CA LEU A 75 -12.79 -8.79 -9.89
C LEU A 75 -11.54 -8.26 -10.60
N LEU A 76 -10.34 -8.62 -10.11
CA LEU A 76 -9.07 -8.09 -10.58
C LEU A 76 -8.25 -9.15 -11.31
N PRO A 77 -7.49 -8.77 -12.37
CA PRO A 77 -6.72 -9.70 -13.18
C PRO A 77 -5.36 -10.08 -12.57
N LEU A 78 -4.91 -9.37 -11.53
CA LEU A 78 -3.69 -9.64 -10.79
C LEU A 78 -4.03 -9.90 -9.32
N ALA A 79 -3.18 -10.67 -8.64
CA ALA A 79 -3.35 -10.90 -7.22
C ALA A 79 -3.22 -9.59 -6.43
N ILE A 80 -3.98 -9.50 -5.33
CA ILE A 80 -3.86 -8.44 -4.33
C ILE A 80 -3.75 -9.09 -2.94
N PRO A 81 -3.34 -8.37 -1.89
CA PRO A 81 -3.21 -8.96 -0.56
C PRO A 81 -4.53 -9.58 -0.10
N VAL A 82 -4.44 -10.76 0.52
CA VAL A 82 -5.60 -11.49 1.03
C VAL A 82 -5.52 -11.55 2.55
N PRO A 83 -6.31 -10.74 3.28
CA PRO A 83 -6.36 -10.83 4.73
C PRO A 83 -6.92 -12.19 5.16
N LEU A 84 -6.20 -12.86 6.07
CA LEU A 84 -6.58 -14.16 6.64
C LEU A 84 -7.12 -14.01 8.06
N ALA A 85 -6.51 -13.14 8.86
CA ALA A 85 -6.92 -12.89 10.23
C ALA A 85 -6.65 -11.46 10.66
N ARG A 86 -7.45 -10.96 11.61
CA ARG A 86 -7.30 -9.66 12.23
C ARG A 86 -6.96 -9.85 13.70
N GLY A 87 -5.80 -9.36 14.12
CA GLY A 87 -5.41 -9.34 15.52
C GLY A 87 -5.86 -8.06 16.23
N ALA A 88 -6.10 -8.18 17.53
CA ALA A 88 -6.37 -7.10 18.47
C ALA A 88 -5.07 -6.63 19.16
N PRO A 89 -5.07 -5.45 19.80
CA PRO A 89 -4.01 -5.04 20.72
C PRO A 89 -3.75 -6.10 21.81
N GLY A 90 -2.50 -6.27 22.22
CA GLY A 90 -2.07 -7.28 23.19
C GLY A 90 -0.55 -7.35 23.32
N GLU A 91 -0.03 -8.04 24.33
CA GLU A 91 1.42 -8.24 24.52
C GLU A 91 2.27 -6.94 24.50
N GLY A 92 1.67 -5.82 24.90
CA GLY A 92 2.30 -4.49 24.84
C GLY A 92 2.18 -3.76 23.50
N TYR A 93 1.66 -4.41 22.45
CA TYR A 93 1.38 -3.78 21.17
C TYR A 93 -0.01 -3.09 21.17
N PRO A 94 -0.09 -1.79 20.82
CA PRO A 94 -1.28 -0.97 21.10
C PRO A 94 -2.38 -1.04 20.05
N TRP A 95 -2.14 -1.65 18.89
CA TRP A 95 -3.00 -1.49 17.72
C TRP A 95 -3.57 -2.80 17.20
N HIS A 96 -4.62 -2.71 16.39
CA HIS A 96 -5.03 -3.82 15.56
C HIS A 96 -3.96 -4.09 14.49
N TRP A 97 -3.81 -5.35 14.13
CA TRP A 97 -2.84 -5.84 13.15
C TRP A 97 -3.45 -6.94 12.31
N SER A 98 -2.73 -7.47 11.32
CA SER A 98 -3.32 -8.44 10.39
C SER A 98 -2.33 -9.47 9.88
N VAL A 99 -2.86 -10.68 9.67
CA VAL A 99 -2.19 -11.77 8.95
C VAL A 99 -2.76 -11.81 7.55
N TYR A 100 -1.88 -11.84 6.55
CA TYR A 100 -2.21 -11.94 5.14
C TYR A 100 -1.59 -13.20 4.55
N ARG A 101 -2.17 -13.70 3.46
CA ARG A 101 -1.48 -14.65 2.60
C ARG A 101 -0.22 -13.99 2.02
N TRP A 102 0.89 -14.71 2.01
CA TRP A 102 2.10 -14.32 1.31
C TRP A 102 1.89 -14.42 -0.20
N LEU A 103 2.26 -13.37 -0.92
CA LEU A 103 2.27 -13.36 -2.37
C LEU A 103 3.72 -13.46 -2.83
N GLU A 104 4.02 -14.54 -3.55
CA GLU A 104 5.37 -14.77 -4.06
C GLU A 104 5.77 -13.74 -5.12
N GLY A 105 7.02 -13.29 -5.02
CA GLY A 105 7.61 -12.34 -5.96
C GLY A 105 8.53 -11.33 -5.28
N GLU A 106 9.18 -10.54 -6.12
CA GLU A 106 10.03 -9.41 -5.73
C GLU A 106 9.48 -8.12 -6.33
N ASN A 107 9.92 -6.96 -5.84
CA ASN A 107 9.52 -5.67 -6.42
C ASN A 107 9.74 -5.66 -7.94
N ALA A 108 8.69 -5.31 -8.70
CA ALA A 108 8.69 -5.31 -10.15
C ALA A 108 9.47 -4.11 -10.70
N THR A 109 10.79 -4.26 -10.76
CA THR A 109 11.70 -3.33 -11.45
C THR A 109 11.91 -3.75 -12.90
N ILE A 110 12.42 -2.84 -13.73
CA ILE A 110 12.60 -3.09 -15.18
C ILE A 110 13.51 -4.30 -15.44
N ASP A 111 14.52 -4.51 -14.60
CA ASP A 111 15.48 -5.63 -14.68
C ASP A 111 14.90 -6.99 -14.23
N ARG A 112 13.74 -6.99 -13.56
CA ARG A 112 13.09 -8.20 -13.02
C ARG A 112 11.88 -8.66 -13.81
N VAL A 113 11.56 -7.94 -14.88
CA VAL A 113 10.44 -8.24 -15.78
C VAL A 113 11.01 -8.54 -17.16
N ASP A 114 10.75 -9.75 -17.66
CA ASP A 114 11.30 -10.22 -18.94
C ASP A 114 10.75 -9.44 -20.13
N ASP A 115 9.48 -9.04 -20.06
CA ASP A 115 8.79 -8.23 -21.08
C ASP A 115 8.11 -7.00 -20.44
N PRO A 116 8.79 -5.84 -20.41
CA PRO A 116 8.25 -4.61 -19.85
C PRO A 116 6.98 -4.12 -20.57
N ARG A 117 6.80 -4.41 -21.87
CA ARG A 117 5.61 -4.01 -22.62
C ARG A 117 4.41 -4.83 -22.19
N GLN A 118 4.61 -6.13 -21.99
CA GLN A 118 3.57 -7.01 -21.47
C GLN A 118 3.19 -6.61 -20.03
N ALA A 119 4.15 -6.34 -19.15
CA ALA A 119 3.86 -5.87 -17.80
C ALA A 119 3.11 -4.53 -17.77
N ALA A 120 3.47 -3.58 -18.63
CA ALA A 120 2.72 -2.32 -18.77
C ALA A 120 1.27 -2.57 -19.22
N THR A 121 1.06 -3.53 -20.13
CA THR A 121 -0.27 -3.91 -20.58
C THR A 121 -1.09 -4.56 -19.47
N ASP A 122 -0.50 -5.45 -18.67
CA ASP A 122 -1.17 -6.10 -17.55
C ASP A 122 -1.50 -5.13 -16.42
N LEU A 123 -0.60 -4.19 -16.13
CA LEU A 123 -0.85 -3.11 -15.19
C LEU A 123 -1.99 -2.20 -15.67
N ALA A 124 -2.03 -1.84 -16.96
CA ALA A 124 -3.12 -1.06 -17.53
C ALA A 124 -4.46 -1.81 -17.43
N ARG A 125 -4.48 -3.12 -17.69
CA ARG A 125 -5.66 -3.97 -17.50
C ARG A 125 -6.12 -4.01 -16.06
N PHE A 126 -5.19 -4.11 -15.10
CA PHE A 126 -5.49 -4.06 -13.67
C PHE A 126 -6.14 -2.73 -13.28
N VAL A 127 -5.53 -1.59 -13.67
CA VAL A 127 -6.08 -0.26 -13.39
C VAL A 127 -7.46 -0.09 -13.99
N ALA A 128 -7.65 -0.50 -15.25
CA ALA A 128 -8.95 -0.44 -15.91
C ALA A 128 -9.99 -1.35 -15.27
N ALA A 129 -9.60 -2.53 -14.76
CA ALA A 129 -10.49 -3.43 -14.02
C ALA A 129 -10.89 -2.80 -12.67
N LEU A 130 -9.93 -2.29 -11.91
CA LEU A 130 -10.16 -1.61 -10.63
C LEU A 130 -11.15 -0.45 -10.80
N GLN A 131 -10.94 0.41 -11.79
CA GLN A 131 -11.80 1.57 -12.05
C GLN A 131 -13.22 1.21 -12.54
N ARG A 132 -13.44 -0.02 -13.02
CA ARG A 132 -14.77 -0.51 -13.44
C ARG A 132 -15.59 -1.07 -12.29
N ILE A 133 -14.99 -1.33 -11.13
CA ILE A 133 -15.70 -1.82 -9.95
C ILE A 133 -16.52 -0.66 -9.37
N ASP A 134 -17.76 -0.94 -8.96
CA ASP A 134 -18.62 0.04 -8.29
C ASP A 134 -17.92 0.60 -7.03
N PRO A 135 -17.65 1.92 -6.96
CA PRO A 135 -17.02 2.55 -5.80
C PRO A 135 -17.96 2.77 -4.62
N ASN A 136 -19.25 2.44 -4.75
CA ASN A 136 -20.23 2.74 -3.73
C ASN A 136 -19.89 2.12 -2.36
N GLY A 137 -19.98 2.94 -1.32
CA GLY A 137 -19.60 2.59 0.04
C GLY A 137 -18.09 2.55 0.32
N GLY A 138 -17.25 2.71 -0.71
CA GLY A 138 -15.79 2.79 -0.57
C GLY A 138 -15.34 3.99 0.27
N PRO A 139 -14.17 3.91 0.93
CA PRO A 139 -13.64 5.02 1.71
C PRO A 139 -13.18 6.15 0.78
N PRO A 140 -13.16 7.41 1.27
CA PRO A 140 -12.58 8.50 0.51
C PRO A 140 -11.09 8.26 0.30
N ALA A 141 -10.60 8.59 -0.90
CA ALA A 141 -9.18 8.52 -1.21
C ALA A 141 -8.46 9.80 -0.76
N ARG A 142 -7.27 9.66 -0.16
CA ARG A 142 -6.40 10.81 0.12
C ARG A 142 -5.76 11.34 -1.18
N ARG A 143 -5.40 10.44 -2.11
CA ARG A 143 -4.90 10.79 -3.45
C ARG A 143 -6.04 10.83 -4.46
N GLY A 144 -5.81 11.41 -5.65
CA GLY A 144 -6.84 11.53 -6.69
C GLY A 144 -7.90 12.62 -6.42
N VAL A 145 -7.70 13.48 -5.42
CA VAL A 145 -8.53 14.66 -5.17
C VAL A 145 -8.04 15.87 -5.98
N PRO A 146 -8.88 16.89 -6.26
CA PRO A 146 -8.51 18.04 -7.08
C PRO A 146 -7.22 18.73 -6.62
N LEU A 147 -6.38 19.16 -7.56
CA LEU A 147 -5.11 19.82 -7.24
C LEU A 147 -5.30 21.15 -6.50
N ALA A 148 -6.39 21.88 -6.77
CA ALA A 148 -6.73 23.11 -6.08
C ALA A 148 -6.81 22.94 -4.55
N THR A 149 -7.19 21.76 -4.04
CA THR A 149 -7.23 21.51 -2.59
C THR A 149 -5.83 21.37 -1.97
N ARG A 150 -4.77 21.36 -2.78
CA ARG A 150 -3.36 21.27 -2.37
C ARG A 150 -2.57 22.56 -2.64
N ASP A 151 -3.18 23.55 -3.28
CA ASP A 151 -2.46 24.72 -3.81
C ASP A 151 -1.60 25.43 -2.76
N ALA A 152 -2.20 25.82 -1.63
CA ALA A 152 -1.48 26.49 -0.55
C ALA A 152 -0.27 25.68 -0.04
N LEU A 153 -0.49 24.40 0.30
CA LEU A 153 0.56 23.51 0.81
C LEU A 153 1.69 23.31 -0.22
N THR A 154 1.34 23.19 -1.50
CA THR A 154 2.33 23.02 -2.56
C THR A 154 3.14 24.28 -2.78
N ARG A 155 2.53 25.47 -2.77
CA ARG A 155 3.25 26.74 -2.90
C ARG A 155 4.19 27.00 -1.72
N ASP A 156 3.77 26.69 -0.50
CA ASP A 156 4.63 26.76 0.69
C ASP A 156 5.85 25.82 0.57
N ALA A 157 5.64 24.60 0.06
CA ALA A 157 6.72 23.66 -0.18
C ALA A 157 7.70 24.13 -1.27
N ILE A 158 7.21 24.77 -2.33
CA ILE A 158 8.05 25.37 -3.38
C ILE A 158 8.89 26.51 -2.77
N ALA A 159 8.26 27.42 -2.02
CA ALA A 159 8.95 28.55 -1.40
C ALA A 159 10.05 28.10 -0.43
N SER A 160 9.85 27.01 0.31
CA SER A 160 10.88 26.44 1.20
C SER A 160 12.01 25.70 0.47
N SER A 161 11.86 25.45 -0.84
CA SER A 161 12.80 24.65 -1.64
C SER A 161 13.74 25.48 -2.53
N GLN A 162 13.77 26.80 -2.38
CA GLN A 162 14.57 27.75 -3.20
C GLN A 162 16.07 27.40 -3.33
N ARG A 163 16.64 26.70 -2.35
CA ARG A 163 18.06 26.29 -2.37
C ARG A 163 18.32 24.96 -3.07
N MET A 164 17.27 24.21 -3.40
CA MET A 164 17.36 22.85 -3.92
C MET A 164 16.83 22.73 -5.35
N LEU A 165 15.88 23.59 -5.72
CA LEU A 165 15.13 23.50 -6.97
C LEU A 165 15.04 24.86 -7.65
N ASP A 166 14.87 24.86 -8.96
CA ASP A 166 14.40 26.02 -9.71
C ASP A 166 12.91 26.26 -9.39
N THR A 167 12.65 27.13 -8.41
CA THR A 167 11.29 27.36 -7.90
C THR A 167 10.39 28.06 -8.90
N ASP A 168 10.96 28.81 -9.85
CA ASP A 168 10.18 29.49 -10.89
C ASP A 168 9.66 28.46 -11.89
N ALA A 169 10.54 27.56 -12.34
CA ALA A 169 10.14 26.44 -13.22
C ALA A 169 9.11 25.52 -12.55
N VAL A 170 9.28 25.20 -11.27
CA VAL A 170 8.32 24.36 -10.52
C VAL A 170 6.98 25.08 -10.32
N THR A 171 7.00 26.39 -10.03
CA THR A 171 5.77 27.19 -9.90
C THR A 171 5.01 27.23 -11.22
N ALA A 172 5.70 27.46 -12.34
CA ALA A 172 5.08 27.46 -13.66
C ALA A 172 4.46 26.10 -14.01
N ALA A 173 5.14 24.99 -13.68
CA ALA A 173 4.59 23.65 -13.86
C ALA A 173 3.36 23.38 -12.97
N TRP A 174 3.38 23.87 -11.73
CA TRP A 174 2.24 23.74 -10.81
C TRP A 174 1.02 24.52 -11.29
N GLU A 175 1.22 25.77 -11.76
CA GLU A 175 0.14 26.60 -12.31
C GLU A 175 -0.46 25.97 -13.57
N ALA A 176 0.38 25.46 -14.49
CA ALA A 176 -0.09 24.72 -15.65
C ALA A 176 -0.92 23.48 -15.25
N ALA A 177 -0.56 22.80 -14.17
CA ALA A 177 -1.31 21.66 -13.66
C ALA A 177 -2.66 22.06 -13.02
N LEU A 178 -2.76 23.23 -12.39
CA LEU A 178 -4.02 23.74 -11.83
C LEU A 178 -5.04 24.11 -12.91
N GLU A 179 -4.58 24.58 -14.07
CA GLU A 179 -5.42 24.91 -15.23
C GLU A 179 -5.93 23.65 -15.96
N ALA A 180 -5.35 22.47 -15.70
CA ALA A 180 -5.82 21.24 -16.29
C ALA A 180 -7.26 20.93 -15.84
N PRO A 181 -8.15 20.50 -16.76
CA PRO A 181 -9.52 20.20 -16.40
C PRO A 181 -9.56 19.07 -15.37
N GLY A 182 -10.26 19.29 -14.27
CA GLY A 182 -10.52 18.26 -13.27
C GLY A 182 -11.27 17.05 -13.85
N TRP A 183 -11.21 15.93 -13.14
CA TRP A 183 -11.96 14.73 -13.48
C TRP A 183 -13.47 15.02 -13.54
N ARG A 184 -14.10 14.70 -14.68
CA ARG A 184 -15.54 14.94 -14.93
C ARG A 184 -16.39 13.67 -14.90
N GLY A 185 -15.75 12.50 -14.80
CA GLY A 185 -16.44 11.22 -14.71
C GLY A 185 -17.00 10.95 -13.30
N PRO A 186 -17.73 9.84 -13.13
CA PRO A 186 -18.09 9.37 -11.80
C PRO A 186 -16.84 9.03 -10.98
N PRO A 187 -16.93 8.96 -9.64
CA PRO A 187 -15.86 8.42 -8.81
C PRO A 187 -15.47 7.01 -9.26
N VAL A 188 -14.21 6.64 -9.07
CA VAL A 188 -13.68 5.31 -9.38
C VAL A 188 -12.71 4.88 -8.27
N TRP A 189 -12.49 3.58 -8.15
CA TRP A 189 -11.41 3.08 -7.29
C TRP A 189 -10.04 3.49 -7.81
N ILE A 190 -9.14 3.83 -6.88
CA ILE A 190 -7.72 4.05 -7.16
C ILE A 190 -6.90 3.26 -6.14
N HIS A 191 -5.73 2.76 -6.56
CA HIS A 191 -4.76 2.17 -5.64
C HIS A 191 -4.23 3.23 -4.65
N GLY A 192 -3.99 4.44 -5.15
CA GLY A 192 -3.48 5.56 -4.36
C GLY A 192 -1.98 5.54 -4.09
N ASP A 193 -1.25 4.50 -4.52
CA ASP A 193 0.21 4.44 -4.40
C ASP A 193 0.84 3.42 -5.38
N LEU A 194 0.49 3.51 -6.66
CA LEU A 194 0.87 2.51 -7.66
C LEU A 194 2.32 2.75 -8.15
N GLN A 195 3.29 2.24 -7.40
CA GLN A 195 4.73 2.34 -7.68
C GLN A 195 5.40 0.95 -7.62
N SER A 196 6.64 0.82 -8.11
CA SER A 196 7.34 -0.48 -8.22
C SER A 196 7.49 -1.24 -6.89
N GLY A 197 7.56 -0.53 -5.75
CA GLY A 197 7.57 -1.14 -4.42
C GLY A 197 6.25 -1.82 -4.02
N ASN A 198 5.16 -1.51 -4.72
CA ASN A 198 3.82 -2.08 -4.52
C ASN A 198 3.40 -2.97 -5.69
N LEU A 199 4.35 -3.43 -6.50
CA LEU A 199 4.14 -4.34 -7.61
C LEU A 199 5.06 -5.54 -7.42
N LEU A 200 4.54 -6.75 -7.56
CA LEU A 200 5.36 -7.96 -7.50
C LEU A 200 5.57 -8.54 -8.90
N ALA A 201 6.80 -8.94 -9.17
CA ALA A 201 7.18 -9.78 -10.29
C ALA A 201 7.54 -11.18 -9.77
N HIS A 202 7.02 -12.20 -10.41
CA HIS A 202 7.33 -13.60 -10.12
C HIS A 202 7.60 -14.34 -11.42
N ARG A 203 8.79 -14.95 -11.52
CA ARG A 203 9.28 -15.64 -12.74
C ARG A 203 9.18 -14.73 -13.98
N GLY A 204 9.73 -13.52 -13.87
CA GLY A 204 9.83 -12.55 -14.97
C GLY A 204 8.53 -11.85 -15.36
N ARG A 205 7.41 -12.11 -14.66
CA ARG A 205 6.08 -11.55 -14.98
C ARG A 205 5.47 -10.83 -13.81
N LEU A 206 4.74 -9.75 -14.09
CA LEU A 206 3.92 -9.06 -13.10
C LEU A 206 2.87 -10.03 -12.53
N SER A 207 2.88 -10.24 -11.22
CA SER A 207 2.07 -11.24 -10.53
C SER A 207 1.05 -10.64 -9.57
N ALA A 208 1.38 -9.52 -8.92
CA ALA A 208 0.52 -8.90 -7.92
C ALA A 208 0.68 -7.38 -7.82
N VAL A 209 -0.32 -6.75 -7.20
CA VAL A 209 -0.32 -5.35 -6.77
C VAL A 209 -0.64 -5.34 -5.28
N ILE A 210 0.24 -4.77 -4.43
CA ILE A 210 0.24 -4.96 -2.96
C ILE A 210 0.15 -3.70 -2.12
#